data_AF-A0A0G0MG20-F1
#
_entry.id   AF-A0A0G0MG20-F1
#
_cell.length_a   1.000
_cell.length_b   1.000
_cell.length_c   1.000
_cell.angle_alpha   90.00
_cell.angle_beta   90.00
_cell.angle_gamma   90.00
#
_symmetry.space_group_name_H-M   'P 1'
#
loop_
_entity.id
_entity.type
_entity.pdbx_description
1 polymer ?
#
loop_
_entity_poly.entity_id
_entity_poly.type
_entity_poly.pdbx_seq_one_letter_code
_entity_poly.pdbx_strand_id
1 'polypeptide(L)' 'MKFNKKENAAISLLMMSVSVICVALAGLGYLWQDVWLASTQWMLTAVVFGLFGVYLKMDGD' A
#
# COMPACT_ATOMS: atom_id res chain seq x y z
N MET A 1 -12.68 5.40 16.66
CA MET A 1 -13.68 4.67 15.85
C MET A 1 -13.36 3.19 15.97
N LYS A 2 -14.30 2.37 16.45
CA LYS A 2 -14.10 0.91 16.56
C LYS A 2 -14.69 0.30 15.29
N PHE A 3 -13.83 -0.13 14.36
CA PHE A 3 -14.27 -0.76 13.11
C PHE A 3 -14.69 -2.22 13.37
N ASN A 4 -15.69 -2.73 12.65
CA ASN A 4 -16.09 -4.13 12.75
C ASN A 4 -15.04 -5.04 12.09
N LYS A 5 -14.97 -6.33 12.49
CA LYS A 5 -14.06 -7.32 11.89
C LYS A 5 -14.17 -7.40 10.36
N LYS A 6 -15.39 -7.36 9.80
CA LYS A 6 -15.61 -7.33 8.34
C LYS A 6 -15.07 -6.07 7.68
N GLU A 7 -15.17 -4.92 8.35
CA GLU A 7 -14.65 -3.65 7.83
C GLU A 7 -13.12 -3.64 7.88
N ASN A 8 -12.50 -4.15 8.95
CA ASN A 8 -11.04 -4.32 9.03
C ASN A 8 -10.50 -5.26 7.94
N ALA A 9 -11.23 -6.35 7.63
CA ALA A 9 -10.86 -7.24 6.53
C ALA A 9 -10.94 -6.56 5.16
N ALA A 10 -11.98 -5.74 4.92
CA ALA A 10 -12.12 -4.99 3.68
C ALA A 10 -11.05 -3.89 3.55
N ILE A 11 -10.77 -3.16 4.64
CA ILE A 11 -9.75 -2.10 4.68
C ILE A 11 -8.35 -2.70 4.49
N SER A 12 -8.02 -3.82 5.13
CA SER A 12 -6.71 -4.47 4.94
C SER A 12 -6.50 -4.94 3.50
N LEU A 13 -7.52 -5.53 2.87
CA LEU A 13 -7.47 -5.93 1.46
C LEU A 13 -7.28 -4.71 0.54
N LEU A 14 -7.97 -3.62 0.81
CA LEU A 14 -7.83 -2.36 0.06
C LEU A 14 -6.42 -1.79 0.22
N MET A 15 -5.88 -1.74 1.44
CA MET A 15 -4.53 -1.24 1.68
C MET A 15 -3.45 -2.12 1.02
N MET A 16 -3.62 -3.44 1.05
CA MET A 16 -2.72 -4.37 0.36
C MET A 16 -2.77 -4.19 -1.16
N SER A 17 -3.96 -4.05 -1.74
CA SER A 17 -4.11 -3.85 -3.20
C SER A 17 -3.56 -2.50 -3.66
N VAL A 18 -3.78 -1.42 -2.90
CA VAL A 18 -3.17 -0.10 -3.14
C VAL A 18 -1.64 -0.17 -3.04
N SER A 19 -1.09 -0.94 -2.10
CA SER A 19 0.36 -1.17 -1.99
C SER A 19 0.94 -1.78 -3.27
N VAL A 20 0.29 -2.81 -3.82
CA VAL A 20 0.72 -3.45 -5.08
C VAL A 20 0.67 -2.47 -6.26
N ILE A 21 -0.38 -1.65 -6.34
CA ILE A 21 -0.50 -0.60 -7.37
C ILE A 21 0.64 0.41 -7.22
N CYS A 22 0.97 0.84 -6.00
CA CYS A 22 2.08 1.76 -5.77
C CYS A 22 3.43 1.15 -6.18
N VAL A 23 3.67 -0.15 -5.96
CA VAL A 23 4.88 -0.82 -6.47
C VAL A 23 4.93 -0.78 -8.00
N ALA A 24 3.80 -1.02 -8.68
CA ALA A 24 3.74 -0.92 -10.14
C ALA A 24 4.02 0.50 -10.64
N LEU A 25 3.47 1.52 -9.98
CA LEU A 25 3.75 2.93 -10.29
C LEU A 25 5.20 3.32 -10.00
N ALA A 26 5.82 2.74 -8.96
CA ALA A 26 7.25 2.92 -8.70
C ALA A 26 8.10 2.34 -9.85
N GLY A 27 7.72 1.16 -10.36
CA GLY A 27 8.36 0.57 -11.55
C GLY A 27 8.18 1.41 -12.82
N LEU A 28 7.00 2.01 -13.01
CA LEU A 28 6.76 2.94 -14.13
C LEU A 28 7.52 4.26 -13.98
N GLY A 29 7.63 4.78 -12.75
CA GLY A 29 8.46 5.94 -12.43
C GLY A 29 9.93 5.72 -12.76
N TYR A 30 10.41 4.48 -12.63
CA TYR A 30 11.79 4.12 -12.96
C TYR A 30 12.07 4.12 -14.47
N LEU A 31 11.06 3.89 -15.31
CA LEU A 31 11.21 3.83 -16.77
C LEU A 31 11.13 5.21 -17.45
N TRP A 32 10.71 6.25 -16.73
CA TRP A 32 10.57 7.61 -17.24
C TRP A 32 11.70 8.53 -16.76
N GLN A 33 11.72 9.75 -17.31
CA GLN A 33 12.81 10.74 -17.15
C GLN A 33 13.11 11.14 -15.68
N ASP A 34 12.14 10.98 -14.77
CA ASP A 34 12.25 11.29 -13.33
C ASP A 34 12.37 10.02 -12.45
N VAL A 35 13.34 9.18 -12.81
CA VAL A 35 13.65 7.88 -12.16
C VAL A 35 13.74 7.97 -10.64
N TRP A 36 14.31 9.06 -10.12
CA TRP A 36 14.66 9.14 -8.70
C TRP A 36 13.49 9.58 -7.83
N LEU A 37 12.82 10.68 -8.18
CA LEU A 37 11.85 11.29 -7.27
C LEU A 37 10.52 10.54 -7.31
N ALA A 38 10.02 10.19 -8.50
CA ALA A 38 8.75 9.49 -8.64
C ALA A 38 8.82 8.06 -8.06
N SER A 39 9.85 7.29 -8.42
CA SER A 39 9.97 5.89 -8.00
C SER A 39 10.10 5.74 -6.48
N THR A 40 10.87 6.62 -5.84
CA THR A 40 11.07 6.56 -4.39
C THR A 40 9.81 6.97 -3.62
N GLN A 41 9.03 7.93 -4.13
CA GLN A 41 7.76 8.35 -3.54
C GLN A 41 6.74 7.20 -3.56
N TRP A 42 6.52 6.58 -4.73
CA TRP A 42 5.60 5.46 -4.86
C TRP A 42 6.03 4.24 -4.04
N MET A 43 7.35 4.00 -3.93
CA MET A 43 7.88 2.91 -3.11
C MET A 43 7.64 3.14 -1.61
N LEU A 44 7.85 4.37 -1.12
CA LEU A 44 7.58 4.71 0.29
C LEU A 44 6.08 4.59 0.62
N THR A 45 5.22 5.07 -0.27
CA THR A 45 3.76 4.90 -0.14
C THR A 45 3.37 3.42 -0.15
N ALA A 46 3.94 2.61 -1.04
CA ALA A 46 3.69 1.17 -1.08
C ALA A 46 4.04 0.48 0.24
N VAL A 47 5.17 0.83 0.85
CA VAL A 47 5.63 0.27 2.13
C VAL A 47 4.68 0.64 3.27
N VAL A 48 4.25 1.90 3.35
CA VAL A 48 3.32 2.35 4.40
C VAL A 48 1.97 1.64 4.27
N PHE A 49 1.39 1.59 3.07
CA PHE A 49 0.12 0.89 2.84
C PHE A 49 0.23 -0.62 3.08
N GLY A 50 1.35 -1.23 2.69
CA GLY A 50 1.61 -2.65 2.92
C GLY A 50 1.71 -2.98 4.41
N LEU A 51 2.50 -2.22 5.17
CA LEU A 51 2.65 -2.39 6.61
C LEU A 51 1.32 -2.22 7.36
N PHE A 52 0.57 -1.16 7.07
CA PHE A 52 -0.73 -0.94 7.71
C PHE A 52 -1.79 -1.97 7.27
N GLY A 53 -1.77 -2.40 6.01
CA GLY A 53 -2.64 -3.46 5.52
C GLY A 53 -2.39 -4.79 6.23
N VAL A 54 -1.12 -5.17 6.42
CA VAL A 54 -0.75 -6.36 7.21
C VAL A 54 -1.14 -6.20 8.66
N TYR A 55 -0.85 -5.05 9.28
CA TYR A 55 -1.22 -4.78 10.68
C TYR A 55 -2.73 -4.93 10.91
N LEU A 56 -3.57 -4.30 10.07
CA LEU A 56 -5.03 -4.40 10.19
C LEU A 56 -5.54 -5.82 9.94
N LYS A 57 -4.84 -6.61 9.13
CA LYS A 57 -5.17 -8.02 8.95
C LYS A 57 -4.86 -8.83 10.21
N MET A 58 -3.69 -8.61 10.82
CA MET A 58 -3.29 -9.27 12.07
C MET A 58 -4.19 -8.90 13.27
N ASP A 59 -4.73 -7.68 13.29
CA ASP A 59 -5.67 -7.22 14.33
C ASP A 59 -7.11 -7.74 14.09
N GLY A 60 -7.44 -8.09 12.84
CA GLY A 60 -8.78 -8.54 12.42
C GLY A 60 -9.03 -10.05 12.51
N ASP A 61 -7.97 -10.87 12.37
CA ASP A 61 -7.99 -12.33 12.59
C ASP A 61 -8.18 -12.65 14.10
#